data_AF-A0A6G2XA71-F1
#
_entry.id   AF-A0A6G2XA71-F1
#
_cell.length_a   1.000
_cell.length_b   1.000
_cell.length_c   1.000
_cell.angle_alpha   90.00
_cell.angle_beta   90.00
_cell.angle_gamma   90.00
#
_symmetry.space_group_name_H-M   'P 1'
#
loop_
_entity.id
_entity.type
_entity.pdbx_description
1 polymer ?
#
loop_
_entity_poly.entity_id
_entity_poly.type
_entity_poly.pdbx_seq_one_letter_code
_entity_poly.pdbx_strand_id
1 'polypeptide(L)' 'MVTTITCDGCKKKGLDDVTATVELKIADDEYDLCDEHGGKFKAMFAQLFGTDEAMAQSA' A
#
# COMPACT_ATOMS: atom_id res chain seq x y z
N MET A 1 -23.50 5.14 7.41
CA MET A 1 -22.67 5.76 6.35
C MET A 1 -21.63 4.72 5.99
N VAL A 2 -21.54 4.30 4.73
CA VAL A 2 -20.44 3.43 4.30
C VAL A 2 -19.25 4.36 4.07
N THR A 3 -18.24 4.30 4.94
CA THR A 3 -17.01 5.06 4.79
C THR A 3 -16.19 4.36 3.72
N THR A 4 -16.38 4.76 2.47
CA THR A 4 -15.54 4.31 1.37
C THR A 4 -14.18 4.96 1.54
N ILE A 5 -13.17 4.17 1.87
CA ILE A 5 -11.80 4.66 1.97
C ILE A 5 -11.27 4.80 0.54
N THR A 6 -10.74 5.97 0.20
CA THR A 6 -10.20 6.25 -1.13
C THR A 6 -8.72 5.90 -1.19
N CYS A 7 -8.27 5.30 -2.29
CA CYS A 7 -6.86 5.02 -2.50
C CYS A 7 -6.04 6.32 -2.57
N ASP A 8 -5.06 6.48 -1.68
CA ASP A 8 -4.20 7.66 -1.60
C ASP A 8 -3.35 7.85 -2.87
N GLY A 9 -2.91 6.74 -3.47
CA GLY A 9 -2.19 6.74 -4.76
C GLY A 9 -3.05 7.24 -5.93
N CYS A 10 -4.34 6.89 -5.96
CA CYS A 10 -5.29 7.37 -6.96
C CYS A 10 -5.67 8.83 -6.71
N LYS A 11 -5.82 9.21 -5.44
CA LYS A 11 -6.11 10.59 -5.03
C LYS A 11 -5.06 11.58 -5.51
N LYS A 12 -3.77 11.20 -5.50
CA LYS A 12 -2.67 12.02 -6.07
C LYS A 12 -2.79 12.23 -7.58
N LYS A 13 -3.57 11.41 -8.29
CA LYS A 13 -3.89 11.57 -9.72
C LYS A 13 -5.21 12.30 -9.97
N GLY A 14 -5.89 12.76 -8.91
CA GLY A 14 -7.24 13.35 -8.99
C GLY A 14 -8.34 12.32 -9.23
N LEU A 15 -8.11 11.07 -8.83
CA LEU A 15 -9.10 9.99 -8.90
C LEU A 15 -9.62 9.68 -7.50
N ASP A 16 -10.70 10.36 -7.10
CA ASP A 16 -11.29 10.27 -5.77
C ASP A 16 -12.28 9.09 -5.60
N ASP A 17 -12.68 8.46 -6.70
CA ASP A 17 -13.67 7.37 -6.75
C ASP A 17 -13.06 5.96 -6.60
N VAL A 18 -11.73 5.85 -6.49
CA VAL A 18 -11.10 4.53 -6.40
C VAL A 18 -11.07 4.07 -4.95
N THR A 19 -11.83 3.00 -4.68
CA THR A 19 -11.88 2.37 -3.35
C THR A 19 -10.56 1.72 -3.01
N ALA A 20 -10.04 2.01 -1.82
CA ALA A 20 -8.94 1.29 -1.21
C ALA A 20 -9.41 -0.09 -0.74
N THR A 21 -8.62 -1.11 -1.05
CA THR A 21 -8.88 -2.52 -0.69
C THR A 21 -7.72 -3.12 0.10
N VAL A 22 -6.59 -2.41 0.19
CA VAL A 22 -5.35 -2.85 0.81
C VAL A 22 -4.82 -1.72 1.68
N GLU A 23 -4.49 -2.02 2.92
CA GLU A 23 -3.79 -1.11 3.82
C GLU A 23 -2.29 -1.43 3.77
N LEU A 24 -1.46 -0.41 3.58
CA LEU A 24 -0.01 -0.50 3.64
C LEU A 24 0.50 0.34 4.80
N LYS A 25 1.15 -0.31 5.76
CA LYS A 25 1.77 0.35 6.91
C LYS A 25 3.29 0.41 6.75
N ILE A 26 3.86 1.59 6.85
CA ILE A 26 5.30 1.84 6.79
C ILE A 26 5.71 2.62 8.04
N ALA A 27 6.35 1.95 9.00
CA ALA A 27 6.65 2.50 10.31
C ALA A 27 5.39 3.04 11.01
N ASP A 28 5.25 4.37 11.13
CA ASP A 28 4.10 5.04 11.75
C ASP A 28 3.06 5.51 10.72
N ASP A 29 3.40 5.51 9.43
CA ASP A 29 2.52 5.96 8.36
C ASP A 29 1.63 4.82 7.83
N GLU A 30 0.36 5.15 7.60
CA GLU A 30 -0.67 4.24 7.07
C GLU A 30 -1.16 4.75 5.72
N TYR A 31 -1.19 3.87 4.72
CA TYR A 31 -1.56 4.19 3.35
C TYR A 31 -2.68 3.26 2.88
N ASP A 32 -3.80 3.87 2.51
CA ASP A 32 -4.91 3.17 1.89
C ASP A 32 -4.71 3.07 0.39
N LEU A 33 -4.61 1.84 -0.11
CA LEU A 33 -4.28 1.55 -1.50
C LEU A 33 -5.36 0.67 -2.15
N CYS A 34 -5.62 0.90 -3.43
CA CYS A 34 -6.37 -0.06 -4.23
C CYS A 34 -5.48 -1.23 -4.61
N ASP A 35 -6.08 -2.33 -5.06
CA ASP A 35 -5.39 -3.57 -5.42
C ASP A 35 -4.21 -3.35 -6.40
N GLU A 36 -4.38 -2.46 -7.39
CA GLU A 36 -3.32 -2.13 -8.34
C GLU A 36 -2.10 -1.47 -7.66
N HIS A 37 -2.33 -0.48 -6.80
CA HIS A 37 -1.24 0.20 -6.11
C HIS A 37 -0.63 -0.69 -5.02
N GLY A 38 -1.45 -1.41 -4.26
CA GLY A 38 -0.99 -2.40 -3.28
C GLY A 38 -0.13 -3.48 -3.92
N GLY A 39 -0.52 -3.97 -5.10
CA GLY A 39 0.25 -4.94 -5.88
C GLY A 39 1.61 -4.40 -6.35
N LYS A 40 1.67 -3.14 -6.79
CA LYS A 40 2.93 -2.47 -7.15
C LYS A 40 3.87 -2.32 -5.96
N PHE A 41 3.34 -1.90 -4.81
CA PHE A 41 4.12 -1.84 -3.57
C PHE A 41 4.59 -3.23 -3.17
N LYS A 42 3.72 -4.24 -3.18
CA LYS A 42 4.10 -5.62 -2.86
C LYS A 42 5.19 -6.17 -3.78
N ALA A 43 5.14 -5.86 -5.08
CA ALA A 43 6.20 -6.23 -6.03
C ALA A 43 7.51 -5.46 -5.76
N MET A 44 7.42 -4.17 -5.43
CA MET A 44 8.57 -3.35 -5.04
C MET A 44 9.20 -3.87 -3.74
N PHE A 45 8.39 -4.18 -2.73
CA PHE A 45 8.83 -4.81 -1.49
C PHE A 45 9.45 -6.19 -1.79
N ALA A 46 8.82 -7.02 -2.61
CA ALA A 46 9.40 -8.30 -3.01
C ALA A 46 10.71 -8.15 -3.79
N GLN A 47 10.93 -7.05 -4.51
CA GLN A 47 12.21 -6.80 -5.20
C GLN A 47 13.28 -6.26 -4.25
N LEU A 48 12.91 -5.34 -3.35
CA LEU A 48 13.81 -4.76 -2.34
C LEU A 48 14.20 -5.76 -1.26
N PHE A 49 13.25 -6.60 -0.84
CA PHE A 49 13.37 -7.52 0.28
C PHE A 49 13.44 -8.99 -0.13
N GLY A 50 13.06 -9.36 -1.35
CA GLY A 50 13.13 -10.74 -1.85
C GLY A 50 14.49 -11.17 -2.38
N THR A 51 15.55 -10.38 -2.13
CA THR A 51 16.95 -10.84 -2.25
C THR A 51 17.58 -11.12 -0.89
N ASP A 52 16.90 -10.88 0.24
CA ASP A 52 17.46 -11.19 1.54
C ASP A 52 16.34 -11.41 2.56
N GLU A 53 16.30 -12.63 3.09
CA GLU A 53 15.46 -13.14 4.19
C GLU A 53 15.65 -12.35 5.53
N ALA A 54 16.18 -11.13 5.50
CA ALA A 54 16.78 -10.41 6.61
C ALA A 54 15.88 -9.39 7.33
N MET A 55 14.76 -8.96 6.76
CA MET A 55 14.02 -7.79 7.30
C MET A 55 12.79 -8.16 8.16
N ALA A 56 12.54 -9.46 8.36
CA ALA A 56 11.56 -9.95 9.33
C ALA A 56 12.14 -10.08 10.77
N GLN A 57 13.43 -9.77 10.99
CA GLN A 57 14.08 -9.82 12.30
C GLN A 57 14.58 -8.44 12.72
N SER A 58 13.66 -7.54 13.01
CA SER A 58 13.95 -6.34 13.83
C SER A 58 12.68 -5.96 14.60
N ALA A 59 12.19 -6.90 15.40
CA ALA A 59 11.29 -6.66 16.52
C ALA A 59 11.72 -7.56 17.68
#